data_AF-A0A938HB61-F1
#
_entry.id   AF-A0A938HB61-F1
#
_cell.length_a   1.000
_cell.length_b   1.000
_cell.length_c   1.000
_cell.angle_alpha   90.00
_cell.angle_beta   90.00
_cell.angle_gamma   90.00
#
_symmetry.space_group_name_H-M   'P 1'
#
loop_
_entity.id
_entity.type
_entity.pdbx_description
1 polymer ?
#
loop_
_entity_poly.entity_id
_entity_poly.type
_entity_poly.pdbx_seq_one_letter_code
_entity_poly.pdbx_strand_id
1 'polypeptide(L)'
;MTKDPVNQYPAQDGDGPSRSEQTQPKAKRWPMHLRILIGIGLGLAFGLSASAGGWSSWILDWVKPVGTVFVNLLKLVAIPLVLVSLVDGVTGLKDLRKLSSMGGRTLLIFLMTTVCAVSIGLVTVNLLRPGDYLSETKRDELRARFASASSGGLDKAEAFKEEGPLAAVINMVPENIFHALSHNSSMLQVVFFALFMGIAIMALPASQTNLVRDLFGQLNRVILLMVDMIMVIAPAGVFALISS
;
A
#
# COMPACT_ATOMS: atom_id res chain seq x y z
N MET A 1 20.09 -13.98 65.94
CA MET A 1 21.48 -14.42 66.14
C MET A 1 21.72 -15.51 65.10
N THR A 2 22.33 -15.18 63.96
CA THR A 2 23.78 -15.40 63.64
C THR A 2 24.12 -16.88 63.73
N LYS A 3 24.79 -17.54 62.80
CA LYS A 3 25.51 -17.29 61.53
C LYS A 3 25.74 -18.73 61.00
N ASP A 4 26.00 -18.92 59.71
CA ASP A 4 27.08 -19.82 59.26
C ASP A 4 27.26 -19.75 57.72
N PRO A 5 28.46 -20.08 57.23
CA PRO A 5 29.16 -19.19 56.30
C PRO A 5 29.29 -19.72 54.86
N VAL A 6 29.52 -18.76 53.97
CA VAL A 6 30.42 -18.78 52.80
C VAL A 6 30.97 -20.17 52.41
N ASN A 7 30.45 -20.73 51.33
CA ASN A 7 31.16 -21.76 50.56
C ASN A 7 31.95 -21.07 49.44
N GLN A 8 33.26 -21.21 49.54
CA GLN A 8 34.29 -20.73 48.63
C GLN A 8 34.58 -21.82 47.60
N TYR A 9 34.63 -21.47 46.32
CA TYR A 9 35.46 -22.17 45.34
C TYR A 9 36.43 -21.14 44.72
N PRO A 10 37.72 -21.48 44.57
CA PRO A 10 38.75 -20.53 44.16
C PRO A 10 38.80 -20.36 42.63
N ALA A 11 39.37 -19.24 42.21
CA ALA A 11 39.63 -18.87 40.83
C ALA A 11 40.56 -19.89 40.13
N GLN A 12 40.21 -20.23 38.89
CA GLN A 12 41.19 -20.65 37.89
C GLN A 12 41.03 -19.78 36.67
N ASP A 13 42.00 -18.87 36.53
CA ASP A 13 42.26 -18.10 35.34
C ASP A 13 42.71 -19.06 34.22
N GLY A 14 41.95 -19.05 33.14
CA GLY A 14 42.25 -19.74 31.89
C GLY A 14 41.90 -18.79 30.75
N ASP A 15 42.72 -17.74 30.62
CA ASP A 15 42.71 -16.79 29.51
C ASP A 15 43.04 -17.55 28.21
N GLY A 16 42.00 -17.99 27.51
CA GLY A 16 42.05 -18.29 26.08
C GLY A 16 41.25 -17.21 25.37
N PRO A 17 41.78 -16.54 24.33
CA PRO A 17 41.03 -15.49 23.65
C PRO A 17 39.75 -16.10 23.08
N SER A 18 38.61 -15.73 23.68
CA SER A 18 37.29 -16.03 23.15
C SER A 18 37.24 -15.49 21.73
N ARG A 19 37.10 -16.41 20.78
CA ARG A 19 36.99 -16.18 19.34
C ARG A 19 36.31 -14.85 19.06
N SER A 20 37.14 -13.88 18.68
CA SER A 20 36.81 -12.69 17.90
C SER A 20 35.32 -12.52 17.64
N GLU A 21 34.66 -11.74 18.48
CA GLU A 21 33.44 -11.03 18.10
C GLU A 21 33.84 -10.08 16.98
N GLN A 22 33.94 -10.62 15.76
CA GLN A 22 34.14 -9.84 14.55
C GLN A 22 32.82 -9.09 14.32
N THR A 23 32.68 -7.95 14.99
CA THR A 23 31.71 -6.93 14.60
C THR A 23 32.08 -6.50 13.18
N GLN A 24 31.44 -7.14 12.20
CA GLN A 24 31.52 -6.70 10.82
C GLN A 24 31.12 -5.22 10.77
N PRO A 25 31.88 -4.36 10.06
CA PRO A 25 31.50 -2.97 9.94
C PRO A 25 30.16 -2.92 9.20
N LYS A 26 29.09 -2.52 9.89
CA LYS A 26 27.80 -2.21 9.26
C LYS A 26 28.04 -1.05 8.29
N ALA A 27 28.29 -1.37 7.02
CA ALA A 27 28.34 -0.40 5.95
C ALA A 27 27.08 0.47 6.06
N LYS A 28 27.27 1.80 6.05
CA LYS A 28 26.21 2.81 6.18
C LYS A 28 25.22 2.67 5.02
N ARG A 29 24.25 1.76 5.15
CA ARG A 29 23.16 1.59 4.19
C ARG A 29 22.24 2.81 4.29
N TRP A 30 22.11 3.54 3.20
CA TRP A 30 21.26 4.72 3.13
C TRP A 30 19.81 4.34 3.40
N PRO A 31 19.04 5.18 4.10
CA PRO A 31 17.65 4.87 4.41
C PRO A 31 16.81 4.79 3.11
N MET A 32 15.83 3.89 3.08
CA MET A 32 15.08 3.58 1.85
C MET A 32 14.33 4.78 1.29
N HIS A 33 13.75 5.63 2.16
CA HIS A 33 13.06 6.85 1.74
C HIS A 33 13.99 7.80 0.97
N LEU A 34 15.27 7.89 1.35
CA LEU A 34 16.24 8.73 0.67
C LEU A 34 16.61 8.16 -0.71
N ARG A 35 16.72 6.83 -0.82
CA ARG A 35 16.96 6.16 -2.11
C ARG A 35 15.81 6.40 -3.09
N ILE A 36 14.57 6.35 -2.60
CA ILE A 36 13.38 6.66 -3.41
C ILE A 36 13.36 8.13 -3.83
N LEU A 37 13.64 9.07 -2.91
CA LEU A 37 13.72 10.50 -3.23
C LEU A 37 14.78 10.80 -4.29
N ILE A 38 15.94 10.16 -4.21
CA ILE A 38 16.98 10.25 -5.24
C ILE A 38 16.48 9.69 -6.57
N GLY A 39 15.78 8.54 -6.55
CA GLY A 39 15.15 7.96 -7.75
C GLY A 39 14.15 8.92 -8.41
N ILE A 40 13.32 9.61 -7.63
CA ILE A 40 12.39 10.64 -8.13
C ILE A 40 13.16 11.81 -8.74
N GLY A 41 14.14 12.36 -8.03
CA GLY A 41 14.91 13.51 -8.50
C GLY A 41 15.70 13.22 -9.77
N LEU A 42 16.37 12.07 -9.82
CA LEU A 42 17.08 11.60 -11.00
C LEU A 42 16.12 11.29 -12.16
N GLY A 43 14.98 10.66 -11.88
CA GLY A 43 13.97 10.33 -12.89
C GLY A 43 13.42 11.58 -13.54
N LEU A 44 13.12 12.61 -12.73
CA LEU A 44 12.65 13.91 -13.22
C LEU A 44 13.71 14.60 -14.08
N ALA A 45 14.96 14.69 -13.60
CA ALA A 45 16.05 15.29 -14.36
C ALA A 45 16.30 14.56 -15.70
N PHE A 46 16.26 13.23 -15.67
CA PHE A 46 16.46 12.39 -16.85
C PHE A 46 15.31 12.53 -17.86
N GLY A 47 14.06 12.49 -17.40
CA GLY A 47 12.88 12.66 -18.24
C GLY A 47 12.83 14.05 -18.91
N LEU A 48 13.14 15.11 -18.16
CA LEU A 48 13.22 16.47 -18.72
C LEU A 48 14.34 16.60 -19.77
N SER A 49 15.50 15.99 -19.51
CA SER A 49 16.62 16.00 -20.45
C SER A 49 16.29 15.24 -21.75
N ALA A 50 15.56 14.14 -21.65
CA ALA A 50 15.10 13.38 -22.81
C ALA A 50 14.03 14.11 -23.61
N SER A 51 13.10 14.78 -22.93
CA SER A 51 12.11 15.64 -23.57
C SER A 51 12.74 16.80 -24.31
N ALA A 52 13.76 17.47 -23.71
CA ALA A 52 14.48 18.57 -24.35
C ALA A 52 15.36 18.09 -25.52
N GLY A 53 15.96 16.91 -25.41
CA GLY A 53 16.83 16.34 -26.45
C GLY A 53 16.12 15.54 -27.54
N GLY A 54 14.80 15.32 -27.46
CA GLY A 54 14.02 14.59 -28.46
C GLY A 54 14.18 13.06 -28.48
N TRP A 55 14.72 12.45 -27.42
CA TRP A 55 14.98 11.00 -27.32
C TRP A 55 14.03 10.29 -26.34
N SER A 56 12.86 10.89 -26.09
CA SER A 56 11.81 10.34 -25.23
C SER A 56 11.31 8.96 -25.68
N SER A 57 11.32 8.65 -26.98
CA SER A 57 10.95 7.33 -27.50
C SER A 57 11.82 6.21 -26.92
N TRP A 58 13.12 6.46 -26.78
CA TRP A 58 14.05 5.49 -26.19
C TRP A 58 13.73 5.20 -24.73
N ILE A 59 13.34 6.22 -23.95
CA ILE A 59 12.89 6.02 -22.57
C ILE A 59 11.63 5.16 -22.52
N LEU A 60 10.67 5.43 -23.41
CA LEU A 60 9.42 4.66 -23.48
C LEU A 60 9.65 3.19 -23.82
N ASP A 61 10.63 2.88 -24.66
CA ASP A 61 10.90 1.51 -25.09
C ASP A 61 11.78 0.73 -24.10
N TRP A 62 12.74 1.39 -23.43
CA TRP A 62 13.75 0.70 -22.62
C TRP A 62 13.62 0.91 -21.12
N VAL A 63 13.15 2.08 -20.70
CA VAL A 63 13.07 2.46 -19.27
C VAL A 63 11.67 2.18 -18.72
N LYS A 64 10.62 2.58 -19.44
CA LYS A 64 9.22 2.39 -19.03
C LYS A 64 8.85 0.93 -18.72
N PRO A 65 9.35 -0.11 -19.43
CA PRO A 65 9.05 -1.49 -19.07
C PRO A 65 9.50 -1.84 -17.65
N VAL A 66 10.64 -1.31 -17.19
CA VAL A 66 11.12 -1.51 -15.81
C VAL A 66 10.13 -0.94 -14.80
N GLY A 67 9.64 0.29 -15.04
CA GLY A 67 8.60 0.91 -14.22
C GLY A 67 7.29 0.13 -14.25
N THR A 68 6.93 -0.41 -15.41
CA THR A 68 5.72 -1.22 -15.59
C THR A 68 5.79 -2.55 -14.83
N VAL A 69 6.93 -3.25 -14.88
CA VAL A 69 7.18 -4.45 -14.07
C VAL A 69 7.07 -4.12 -12.58
N PHE A 70 7.64 -3.00 -12.13
CA PHE A 70 7.52 -2.57 -10.75
C PHE A 70 6.05 -2.34 -10.31
N VAL A 71 5.25 -1.64 -11.11
CA VAL A 71 3.81 -1.47 -10.84
C VAL A 71 3.08 -2.81 -10.82
N ASN A 72 3.41 -3.72 -11.73
CA ASN A 72 2.80 -5.05 -11.77
C ASN A 72 3.14 -5.87 -10.52
N LEU A 73 4.37 -5.77 -10.00
CA LEU A 73 4.76 -6.40 -8.74
C LEU A 73 3.96 -5.84 -7.56
N LEU A 74 3.77 -4.51 -7.49
CA LEU A 74 2.94 -3.88 -6.45
C LEU A 74 1.47 -4.33 -6.54
N LYS A 75 0.90 -4.41 -7.75
CA LYS A 75 -0.46 -4.92 -7.97
C LYS A 75 -0.60 -6.39 -7.60
N LEU A 76 0.43 -7.21 -7.88
CA LEU A 76 0.43 -8.64 -7.60
C LEU A 76 0.31 -8.93 -6.10
N VAL A 77 0.98 -8.15 -5.24
CA VAL A 77 0.92 -8.36 -3.79
C VAL A 77 -0.30 -7.70 -3.13
N ALA A 78 -0.99 -6.77 -3.80
CA ALA A 78 -2.05 -5.97 -3.19
C ALA A 78 -3.23 -6.82 -2.69
N ILE A 79 -3.83 -7.65 -3.55
CA ILE A 79 -4.99 -8.49 -3.18
C ILE A 79 -4.63 -9.52 -2.09
N PRO A 80 -3.55 -10.33 -2.24
CA PRO A 80 -3.17 -11.30 -1.21
C PRO A 80 -2.88 -10.65 0.13
N LEU A 81 -2.17 -9.52 0.13
CA LEU A 81 -1.84 -8.78 1.35
C LEU A 81 -3.11 -8.34 2.06
N VAL A 82 -4.03 -7.68 1.35
CA VAL A 82 -5.27 -7.19 1.95
C VAL A 82 -6.09 -8.33 2.54
N LEU A 83 -6.27 -9.43 1.80
CA LEU A 83 -7.02 -10.58 2.27
C LEU A 83 -6.41 -11.16 3.56
N VAL A 84 -5.12 -11.50 3.50
CA VAL A 84 -4.45 -12.22 4.59
C VAL A 84 -4.21 -11.30 5.79
N SER A 85 -3.75 -10.07 5.58
CA SER A 85 -3.50 -9.11 6.67
C SER A 85 -4.77 -8.68 7.37
N LEU A 86 -5.91 -8.53 6.66
CA LEU A 86 -7.18 -8.20 7.32
C LEU A 86 -7.71 -9.38 8.13
N VAL A 87 -7.66 -10.61 7.61
CA VAL A 87 -8.09 -11.79 8.38
C VAL A 87 -7.20 -11.96 9.62
N ASP A 88 -5.88 -11.91 9.49
CA ASP A 88 -4.93 -11.96 10.62
C ASP A 88 -5.19 -10.80 11.62
N GLY A 89 -5.33 -9.58 11.12
CA GLY A 89 -5.60 -8.39 11.94
C GLY A 89 -6.91 -8.44 12.72
N VAL A 90 -8.00 -8.91 12.10
CA VAL A 90 -9.31 -9.05 12.75
C VAL A 90 -9.28 -10.19 13.77
N THR A 91 -8.71 -11.34 13.41
CA THR A 91 -8.66 -12.50 14.30
C THR A 91 -7.74 -12.30 15.50
N GLY A 92 -6.74 -11.42 15.40
CA GLY A 92 -5.91 -10.97 16.52
C GLY A 92 -6.66 -10.15 17.59
N LEU A 93 -7.90 -9.72 17.31
CA LEU A 93 -8.74 -9.03 18.29
C LEU A 93 -9.35 -10.02 19.29
N LYS A 94 -9.47 -9.60 20.56
CA LYS A 94 -10.09 -10.41 21.63
C LYS A 94 -11.62 -10.28 21.70
N ASP A 95 -12.17 -9.16 21.24
CA ASP A 95 -13.62 -8.89 21.26
C ASP A 95 -14.07 -8.19 19.96
N LEU A 96 -15.19 -8.67 19.39
CA LEU A 96 -15.85 -8.13 18.21
C LEU A 96 -16.31 -6.69 18.39
N ARG A 97 -16.65 -6.26 19.62
CA ARG A 97 -17.02 -4.86 19.91
C ARG A 97 -15.87 -3.90 19.63
N LYS A 98 -14.62 -4.35 19.78
CA LYS A 98 -13.45 -3.53 19.44
C LYS A 98 -13.40 -3.27 17.94
N LEU A 99 -13.67 -4.29 17.12
CA LEU A 99 -13.72 -4.15 15.66
C LEU A 99 -14.75 -3.09 15.23
N SER A 100 -15.98 -3.17 15.73
CA SER A 100 -17.04 -2.21 15.35
C SER A 100 -16.73 -0.78 15.82
N SER A 101 -16.19 -0.63 17.02
CA SER A 101 -15.81 0.70 17.55
C SER A 101 -14.63 1.33 16.80
N MET A 102 -13.64 0.52 16.39
CA MET A 102 -12.50 1.00 15.59
C MET A 102 -12.95 1.33 14.17
N GLY A 103 -13.72 0.45 13.53
CA GLY A 103 -14.24 0.67 12.18
C GLY A 103 -15.10 1.92 12.07
N GLY A 104 -16.05 2.13 13.00
CA GLY A 104 -16.89 3.32 13.02
C GLY A 104 -16.10 4.62 13.23
N ARG A 105 -15.12 4.61 14.14
CA ARG A 105 -14.23 5.78 14.34
C ARG A 105 -13.39 6.08 13.10
N THR A 106 -12.81 5.05 12.48
CA THR A 106 -12.03 5.22 11.25
C THR A 106 -12.89 5.76 10.11
N LEU A 107 -14.10 5.23 9.93
CA LEU A 107 -15.03 5.71 8.91
C LEU A 107 -15.39 7.18 9.12
N LEU A 108 -15.69 7.57 10.36
CA LEU A 108 -15.99 8.96 10.70
C LEU A 108 -14.79 9.87 10.42
N ILE A 109 -13.58 9.46 10.82
CA ILE A 109 -12.35 10.22 10.54
C ILE A 109 -12.17 10.37 9.03
N PHE A 110 -12.31 9.30 8.25
CA PHE A 110 -12.16 9.34 6.79
C PHE A 110 -13.18 10.25 6.12
N LEU A 111 -14.45 10.19 6.53
CA LEU A 111 -15.49 11.08 6.01
C LEU A 111 -15.16 12.54 6.32
N MET A 112 -14.80 12.85 7.57
CA MET A 112 -14.45 14.21 7.98
C MET A 112 -13.22 14.72 7.23
N THR A 113 -12.15 13.92 7.11
CA THR A 113 -10.96 14.32 6.36
C THR A 113 -11.24 14.48 4.88
N THR A 114 -12.12 13.66 4.30
CA THR A 114 -12.52 13.76 2.89
C THR A 114 -13.30 15.04 2.62
N VAL A 115 -14.28 15.35 3.47
CA VAL A 115 -15.05 16.60 3.39
C VAL A 115 -14.11 17.79 3.50
N CYS A 116 -13.21 17.82 4.50
CA CYS A 116 -12.23 18.88 4.65
C CYS A 116 -11.32 19.02 3.42
N ALA A 117 -10.79 17.92 2.89
CA ALA A 117 -9.91 17.94 1.72
C ALA A 117 -10.62 18.45 0.46
N VAL A 118 -11.86 17.98 0.21
CA VAL A 118 -12.69 18.44 -0.91
C VAL A 118 -13.04 19.91 -0.75
N SER A 119 -13.42 20.36 0.45
CA SER A 119 -13.68 21.78 0.71
C SER A 119 -12.46 22.66 0.45
N ILE A 120 -11.28 22.28 0.94
CA ILE A 120 -10.03 23.02 0.69
C ILE A 120 -9.71 23.03 -0.81
N GLY A 121 -9.84 21.90 -1.50
CA GLY A 121 -9.61 21.78 -2.93
C GLY A 121 -10.55 22.67 -3.74
N LEU A 122 -11.84 22.65 -3.42
CA LEU A 122 -12.85 23.50 -4.05
C LEU A 122 -12.57 24.99 -3.80
N VAL A 123 -12.27 25.39 -2.56
CA VAL A 123 -11.93 26.78 -2.24
C VAL A 123 -10.69 27.23 -3.02
N THR A 124 -9.65 26.40 -3.05
CA THR A 124 -8.40 26.70 -3.75
C THR A 124 -8.61 26.85 -5.26
N VAL A 125 -9.35 25.93 -5.89
CA VAL A 125 -9.64 25.97 -7.33
C VAL A 125 -10.52 27.16 -7.69
N ASN A 126 -11.53 27.48 -6.87
CA ASN A 126 -12.43 28.60 -7.13
C ASN A 126 -11.74 29.97 -6.93
N LEU A 127 -10.72 30.04 -6.06
CA LEU A 127 -9.96 31.26 -5.83
C LEU A 127 -8.84 31.47 -6.87
N LEU A 128 -8.05 30.42 -7.14
CA LEU A 128 -6.94 30.52 -8.08
C LEU A 128 -7.37 30.48 -9.53
N ARG A 129 -8.53 29.90 -9.86
CA ARG A 129 -9.07 29.78 -11.23
C ARG A 129 -7.99 29.42 -12.27
N PRO A 130 -7.29 28.28 -12.12
CA PRO A 130 -6.16 27.93 -12.98
C PRO A 130 -6.51 27.85 -14.47
N GLY A 131 -7.79 27.62 -14.80
CA GLY A 131 -8.30 27.63 -16.17
C GLY A 131 -8.08 28.95 -16.90
N ASP A 132 -8.09 30.07 -16.18
CA ASP A 132 -7.98 31.42 -16.76
C ASP A 132 -6.57 31.69 -17.32
N TYR A 133 -5.54 31.00 -16.81
CA TYR A 133 -4.14 31.17 -17.22
C TYR A 133 -3.72 30.32 -18.42
N LEU A 134 -4.61 29.46 -18.95
CA LEU A 134 -4.37 28.72 -20.19
C LEU A 134 -4.78 29.56 -21.42
N SER A 135 -3.95 29.56 -22.47
CA SER A 135 -4.32 30.15 -23.77
C SER A 135 -5.49 29.38 -24.40
N GLU A 136 -6.32 30.04 -25.22
CA GLU A 136 -7.45 29.39 -25.89
C GLU A 136 -7.03 28.16 -26.69
N THR A 137 -5.90 28.24 -27.42
CA THR A 137 -5.32 27.11 -28.16
C THR A 137 -5.00 25.91 -27.26
N LYS A 138 -4.43 26.13 -26.07
CA LYS A 138 -4.13 25.05 -25.11
C LYS A 138 -5.39 24.52 -24.44
N ARG A 139 -6.40 25.37 -24.21
CA ARG A 139 -7.70 24.94 -23.68
C ARG A 139 -8.42 24.02 -24.67
N ASP A 140 -8.40 24.35 -25.95
CA ASP A 140 -9.05 23.53 -26.98
C ASP A 140 -8.27 22.24 -27.27
N GLU A 141 -6.94 22.27 -27.21
CA GLU A 141 -6.12 21.06 -27.24
C GLU A 141 -6.43 20.15 -26.04
N LEU A 142 -6.51 20.70 -24.82
CA LEU A 142 -6.89 19.94 -23.63
C LEU A 142 -8.29 19.36 -23.78
N ARG A 143 -9.27 20.17 -24.20
CA ARG A 143 -10.65 19.72 -24.41
C ARG A 143 -10.70 18.61 -25.44
N ALA A 144 -10.02 18.73 -26.58
CA ALA A 144 -9.99 17.68 -27.60
C ALA A 144 -9.32 16.39 -27.10
N ARG A 145 -8.22 16.51 -26.34
CA ARG A 145 -7.48 15.38 -25.77
C ARG A 145 -8.24 14.66 -24.66
N PHE A 146 -9.06 15.39 -23.89
CA PHE A 146 -9.87 14.82 -22.82
C PHE A 146 -11.31 14.52 -23.24
N ALA A 147 -11.84 15.06 -24.34
CA ALA A 147 -13.18 14.74 -24.85
C ALA A 147 -13.30 13.27 -25.27
N SER A 148 -12.23 12.70 -25.84
CA SER A 148 -12.14 11.27 -26.17
C SER A 148 -11.92 10.37 -24.94
N ALA A 149 -11.40 10.92 -23.84
CA ALA A 149 -11.25 10.21 -22.56
C ALA A 149 -12.47 10.38 -21.63
N SER A 150 -13.30 11.41 -21.84
CA SER A 150 -14.43 11.78 -20.99
C SER A 150 -15.76 11.17 -21.42
N SER A 151 -15.86 10.56 -22.60
CA SER A 151 -17.04 9.76 -22.97
C SER A 151 -17.34 8.73 -21.88
N GLY A 152 -16.32 8.00 -21.42
CA GLY A 152 -16.45 7.08 -20.29
C GLY A 152 -16.67 7.74 -18.91
N GLY A 153 -16.54 9.06 -18.77
CA GLY A 153 -16.75 9.78 -17.50
C GLY A 153 -18.18 10.26 -17.33
N LEU A 154 -18.80 10.78 -18.39
CA LEU A 154 -20.22 11.15 -18.39
C LEU A 154 -21.10 9.90 -18.35
N ASP A 155 -20.78 8.88 -19.16
CA ASP A 155 -21.54 7.61 -19.18
C ASP A 155 -21.50 6.91 -17.81
N LYS A 156 -20.34 6.93 -17.12
CA LYS A 156 -20.22 6.39 -15.75
C LYS A 156 -20.96 7.22 -14.72
N ALA A 157 -21.04 8.54 -14.88
CA ALA A 157 -21.78 9.41 -13.97
C ALA A 157 -23.29 9.26 -14.15
N GLU A 158 -23.75 9.01 -15.38
CA GLU A 158 -25.15 8.68 -15.67
C GLU A 158 -25.51 7.29 -15.13
N ALA A 159 -24.67 6.27 -15.34
CA ALA A 159 -24.85 4.95 -14.72
C ALA A 159 -24.90 5.03 -13.19
N PHE A 160 -24.04 5.86 -12.57
CA PHE A 160 -24.07 6.10 -11.13
C PHE A 160 -25.32 6.84 -10.63
N LYS A 161 -25.96 7.66 -11.48
CA LYS A 161 -27.24 8.32 -11.16
C LYS A 161 -28.40 7.35 -11.22
N GLU A 162 -28.33 6.36 -12.10
CA GLU A 162 -29.34 5.29 -12.20
C GLU A 162 -29.19 4.27 -11.06
N GLU A 163 -27.98 4.13 -10.50
CA GLU A 163 -27.74 3.37 -9.29
C GLU A 163 -28.34 4.07 -8.06
N GLY A 164 -29.18 3.35 -7.30
CA GLY A 164 -29.76 3.88 -6.05
C GLY A 164 -28.71 4.22 -4.99
N PRO A 165 -29.04 5.03 -3.95
CA PRO A 165 -28.08 5.47 -2.93
C PRO A 165 -27.43 4.33 -2.13
N LEU A 166 -28.01 3.13 -2.17
CA LEU A 166 -27.52 1.93 -1.51
C LEU A 166 -26.80 0.95 -2.47
N ALA A 167 -26.65 1.29 -3.75
CA ALA A 167 -25.96 0.44 -4.73
C ALA A 167 -24.52 0.12 -4.30
N ALA A 168 -23.81 1.11 -3.73
CA ALA A 168 -22.48 0.90 -3.17
C ALA A 168 -22.45 -0.16 -2.05
N VAL A 169 -23.51 -0.26 -1.25
CA VAL A 169 -23.63 -1.26 -0.17
C VAL A 169 -23.90 -2.66 -0.75
N ILE A 170 -24.72 -2.74 -1.81
CA ILE A 170 -25.01 -3.99 -2.51
C ILE A 170 -23.74 -4.51 -3.22
N ASN A 171 -23.07 -3.63 -3.97
CA ASN A 171 -21.85 -3.94 -4.74
C ASN A 171 -20.64 -4.30 -3.85
N MET A 172 -20.70 -4.00 -2.55
CA MET A 172 -19.68 -4.39 -1.57
C MET A 172 -19.66 -5.90 -1.33
N VAL A 173 -20.80 -6.59 -1.44
CA VAL A 173 -20.88 -8.04 -1.21
C VAL A 173 -20.63 -8.76 -2.53
N PRO A 174 -19.54 -9.55 -2.68
CA PRO A 174 -19.31 -10.31 -3.90
C PRO A 174 -20.30 -11.47 -4.01
N GLU A 175 -20.80 -11.71 -5.22
CA GLU A 175 -21.49 -12.96 -5.56
C GLU A 175 -20.53 -14.16 -5.58
N ASN A 176 -19.27 -13.92 -5.98
CA ASN A 176 -18.23 -14.94 -6.05
C ASN A 176 -16.86 -14.39 -5.64
N ILE A 177 -16.25 -14.99 -4.62
CA ILE A 177 -14.95 -14.57 -4.10
C ILE A 177 -13.81 -14.78 -5.10
N PHE A 178 -13.81 -15.86 -5.87
CA PHE A 178 -12.73 -16.14 -6.83
C PHE A 178 -12.70 -15.10 -7.95
N HIS A 179 -13.88 -14.61 -8.36
CA HIS A 179 -13.97 -13.51 -9.32
C HIS A 179 -13.46 -12.19 -8.72
N ALA A 180 -13.79 -11.91 -7.45
CA ALA A 180 -13.29 -10.73 -6.77
C ALA A 180 -11.76 -10.76 -6.57
N LEU A 181 -11.19 -11.95 -6.31
CA LEU A 181 -9.74 -12.12 -6.11
C LEU A 181 -8.93 -12.02 -7.42
N SER A 182 -9.54 -12.23 -8.59
CA SER A 182 -8.84 -12.10 -9.87
C SER A 182 -8.76 -10.67 -10.40
N HIS A 183 -9.62 -9.77 -9.89
CA HIS A 183 -9.72 -8.39 -10.38
C HIS A 183 -9.31 -7.37 -9.31
N ASN A 184 -8.25 -6.60 -9.59
CA ASN A 184 -7.79 -5.52 -8.70
C ASN A 184 -8.84 -4.41 -8.50
N SER A 185 -9.81 -4.26 -9.40
CA SER A 185 -10.92 -3.33 -9.27
C SER A 185 -11.95 -3.74 -8.21
N SER A 186 -11.99 -5.02 -7.83
CA SER A 186 -12.94 -5.57 -6.85
C SER A 186 -12.39 -5.55 -5.42
N MET A 187 -11.44 -4.66 -5.12
CA MET A 187 -10.76 -4.60 -3.82
C MET A 187 -11.74 -4.43 -2.65
N LEU A 188 -12.81 -3.63 -2.83
CA LEU A 188 -13.84 -3.45 -1.80
C LEU A 188 -14.52 -4.79 -1.42
N GLN A 189 -14.78 -5.65 -2.40
CA GLN A 189 -15.38 -6.96 -2.19
C GLN A 189 -14.42 -7.92 -1.48
N VAL A 190 -13.12 -7.87 -1.82
CA VAL A 190 -12.08 -8.63 -1.11
C VAL A 190 -11.99 -8.21 0.35
N VAL A 191 -12.02 -6.90 0.62
CA VAL A 191 -12.04 -6.36 1.99
C VAL A 191 -13.26 -6.85 2.76
N PHE A 192 -14.45 -6.78 2.16
CA PHE A 192 -15.67 -7.28 2.79
C PHE A 192 -15.57 -8.75 3.17
N PHE A 193 -15.14 -9.60 2.22
CA PHE A 193 -14.96 -11.02 2.47
C PHE A 193 -13.92 -11.30 3.56
N ALA A 194 -12.78 -10.61 3.54
CA ALA A 194 -11.73 -10.76 4.53
C ALA A 194 -12.22 -10.41 5.95
N LEU A 195 -12.99 -9.32 6.09
CA LEU A 195 -13.61 -8.94 7.36
C LEU A 195 -14.65 -9.97 7.81
N PHE A 196 -15.52 -10.42 6.90
CA PHE A 196 -16.54 -11.42 7.19
C PHE A 196 -15.92 -12.75 7.65
N MET A 197 -14.88 -13.22 6.95
CA MET A 197 -14.12 -14.41 7.32
C MET A 197 -13.41 -14.24 8.67
N GLY A 198 -12.75 -13.11 8.91
CA GLY A 198 -12.10 -12.82 10.18
C GLY A 198 -13.08 -12.82 11.36
N ILE A 199 -14.26 -12.23 11.18
CA ILE A 199 -15.35 -12.25 12.17
C ILE A 199 -15.86 -13.68 12.41
N ALA A 200 -16.05 -14.48 11.35
CA ALA A 200 -16.50 -15.86 11.48
C ALA A 200 -15.49 -16.73 12.26
N ILE A 201 -14.19 -16.59 11.98
CA ILE A 201 -13.11 -17.26 12.73
C ILE A 201 -13.12 -16.81 14.21
N MET A 202 -13.44 -15.54 14.47
CA MET A 202 -13.52 -14.98 15.81
C MET A 202 -14.75 -15.44 16.59
N ALA A 203 -15.86 -15.72 15.92
CA ALA A 203 -17.09 -16.22 16.53
C ALA A 203 -17.00 -17.68 16.99
N LEU A 204 -16.03 -18.45 16.46
CA LEU A 204 -15.80 -19.84 16.82
C LEU A 204 -14.82 -19.98 18.01
N PRO A 205 -14.92 -21.08 18.80
CA PRO A 205 -13.97 -21.35 19.88
C PRO A 205 -12.52 -21.43 19.37
N ALA A 206 -11.58 -20.89 20.17
CA ALA A 206 -10.16 -20.89 19.82
C ALA A 206 -9.60 -22.30 19.56
N SER A 207 -10.05 -23.30 20.32
CA SER A 207 -9.63 -24.70 20.15
C SER A 207 -9.88 -25.26 18.74
N GLN A 208 -10.86 -24.72 18.00
CA GLN A 208 -11.18 -25.14 16.64
C GLN A 208 -10.49 -24.27 15.57
N THR A 209 -10.02 -23.08 15.92
CA THR A 209 -9.55 -22.07 14.97
C THR A 209 -8.07 -21.74 15.06
N ASN A 210 -7.34 -22.26 16.06
CA ASN A 210 -5.90 -22.01 16.22
C ASN A 210 -5.09 -22.30 14.95
N LEU A 211 -5.33 -23.45 14.30
CA LEU A 211 -4.61 -23.80 13.06
C LEU A 211 -4.83 -22.78 11.94
N VAL A 212 -6.06 -22.31 11.76
CA VAL A 212 -6.40 -21.32 10.73
C VAL A 212 -5.78 -19.97 11.07
N ARG A 213 -5.84 -19.55 12.33
CA ARG A 213 -5.21 -18.31 12.81
C ARG A 213 -3.71 -18.32 12.57
N ASP A 214 -3.04 -19.40 12.94
CA ASP A 214 -1.60 -19.57 12.74
C ASP A 214 -1.21 -19.59 11.26
N LEU A 215 -2.04 -20.20 10.39
CA LEU A 215 -1.85 -20.18 8.94
C LEU A 215 -1.91 -18.75 8.40
N PHE A 216 -2.96 -17.99 8.73
CA PHE A 216 -3.10 -16.60 8.26
C PHE A 216 -1.97 -15.70 8.79
N GLY A 217 -1.57 -15.87 10.05
CA GLY A 217 -0.42 -15.13 10.60
C GLY A 217 0.90 -15.48 9.90
N GLN A 218 1.12 -16.73 9.53
CA GLN A 218 2.31 -17.13 8.76
C GLN A 218 2.26 -16.62 7.32
N LEU A 219 1.12 -16.73 6.64
CA LEU A 219 0.94 -16.18 5.30
C LEU A 219 1.15 -14.67 5.29
N ASN A 220 0.67 -13.95 6.31
CA ASN A 220 0.86 -12.51 6.44
C ASN A 220 2.36 -12.16 6.45
N ARG A 221 3.16 -12.88 7.24
CA ARG A 221 4.63 -12.70 7.29
C ARG A 221 5.29 -12.99 5.94
N VAL A 222 4.87 -14.04 5.23
CA VAL A 222 5.40 -14.36 3.90
C VAL A 222 5.10 -13.24 2.92
N ILE A 223 3.87 -12.73 2.90
CA ILE A 223 3.48 -11.64 1.98
C ILE A 223 4.19 -10.34 2.33
N LEU A 224 4.33 -10.00 3.62
CA LEU A 224 5.13 -8.84 4.05
C LEU A 224 6.59 -8.96 3.59
N LEU A 225 7.19 -10.15 3.66
CA LEU A 225 8.54 -10.37 3.12
C LEU A 225 8.59 -10.18 1.61
N MET A 226 7.57 -10.62 0.86
CA MET A 226 7.48 -10.32 -0.58
C MET A 226 7.43 -8.81 -0.85
N VAL A 227 6.67 -8.06 -0.05
CA VAL A 227 6.63 -6.59 -0.13
C VAL A 227 8.02 -5.99 0.10
N ASP A 228 8.75 -6.47 1.12
CA ASP A 228 10.11 -6.01 1.40
C ASP A 228 11.07 -6.27 0.22
N MET A 229 10.96 -7.43 -0.42
CA MET A 229 11.75 -7.75 -1.63
C MET A 229 11.43 -6.79 -2.78
N ILE A 230 10.16 -6.49 -3.01
CA ILE A 230 9.74 -5.53 -4.05
C ILE A 230 10.27 -4.13 -3.73
N MET A 231 10.25 -3.73 -2.46
CA MET A 231 10.73 -2.42 -2.02
C MET A 231 12.23 -2.21 -2.29
N VAL A 232 13.05 -3.26 -2.36
CA VAL A 232 14.48 -3.13 -2.75
C VAL A 232 14.64 -2.57 -4.16
N ILE A 233 13.72 -2.90 -5.08
CA ILE A 233 13.73 -2.47 -6.48
C ILE A 233 13.04 -1.10 -6.65
N ALA A 234 12.29 -0.63 -5.63
CA ALA A 234 11.50 0.59 -5.70
C ALA A 234 12.25 1.85 -6.19
N PRO A 235 13.50 2.14 -5.79
CA PRO A 235 14.22 3.31 -6.30
C PRO A 235 14.38 3.30 -7.84
N ALA A 236 14.64 2.12 -8.42
CA ALA A 236 14.78 1.97 -9.87
C ALA A 236 13.42 1.99 -10.57
N GLY A 237 12.40 1.35 -9.98
CA GLY A 237 11.03 1.39 -10.51
C GLY A 237 10.44 2.80 -10.51
N VAL A 238 10.63 3.56 -9.43
CA VAL A 238 10.18 4.95 -9.31
C VAL A 238 10.95 5.85 -10.27
N PHE A 239 12.28 5.69 -10.39
CA PHE A 239 13.06 6.41 -11.41
C PHE A 239 12.47 6.20 -12.80
N ALA A 240 12.22 4.93 -13.17
CA ALA A 240 11.70 4.59 -14.48
C ALA A 240 10.32 5.21 -14.74
N LEU A 241 9.42 5.13 -13.75
CA LEU A 241 8.07 5.71 -13.84
C LEU A 241 8.06 7.24 -13.93
N ILE A 242 8.93 7.93 -13.22
CA ILE A 242 8.99 9.40 -13.24
C ILE A 242 9.68 9.90 -14.51
N SER A 243 10.62 9.12 -15.07
CA SER A 243 11.34 9.51 -16.28
C SER A 243 10.57 9.31 -17.58
N SER A 244 9.59 8.40 -17.59
CA SER A 244 8.81 7.98 -18.77
C SER A 244 7.51 8.77 -18.94
#